data_AF-A0A6M5F6D8-F1
#
_entry.id   AF-A0A6M5F6D8-F1
#
_cell.length_a   1.000
_cell.length_b   1.000
_cell.length_c   1.000
_cell.angle_alpha   90.00
_cell.angle_beta   90.00
_cell.angle_gamma   90.00
#
_symmetry.space_group_name_H-M   'P 1'
#
loop_
_entity.id
_entity.type
_entity.pdbx_description
1 polymer ?
#
loop_
_entity_poly.entity_id
_entity_poly.type
_entity_poly.pdbx_seq_one_letter_code
_entity_poly.pdbx_strand_id
1 'polypeptide(L)' 'MNDEETIKNLHLYEDEETIQKTIHYLELHDPENANREYAVGFLKFMQRFAHVASKSEGFDFEGSLEKYKTKRKND' A
#
# COMPACT_ATOMS: atom_id res chain seq x y z
N MET A 1 4.62 -2.14 -24.18
CA MET A 1 3.61 -1.64 -23.23
C MET A 1 4.40 -1.08 -22.06
N ASN A 2 4.25 0.20 -21.71
CA ASN A 2 5.06 0.83 -20.67
C ASN A 2 4.48 0.44 -19.30
N ASP A 3 5.14 -0.47 -18.58
CA ASP A 3 4.71 -0.93 -17.25
C ASP A 3 4.56 0.23 -16.25
N GLU A 4 5.31 1.32 -16.47
CA GLU A 4 5.25 2.55 -15.68
C GLU A 4 3.92 3.30 -15.81
N GLU A 5 3.20 3.15 -16.93
CA GLU A 5 1.91 3.80 -17.20
C GLU A 5 0.75 2.98 -16.64
N THR A 6 0.88 1.65 -16.62
CA THR A 6 -0.12 0.74 -16.06
C THR A 6 -0.22 0.87 -14.54
N ILE A 7 0.90 1.01 -13.82
CA ILE A 7 0.90 1.16 -12.35
C ILE A 7 0.39 2.53 -11.89
N LYS A 8 0.66 3.59 -12.66
CA LYS A 8 0.24 4.97 -12.31
C LYS A 8 -1.27 5.15 -12.36
N ASN A 9 -1.97 4.46 -13.26
CA ASN A 9 -3.39 4.68 -13.53
C ASN A 9 -4.34 3.77 -12.75
N LEU A 10 -3.84 2.83 -11.95
CA LEU A 10 -4.71 1.82 -11.33
C LEU A 10 -5.59 2.35 -10.19
N HIS A 11 -5.36 3.57 -9.67
CA HIS A 11 -6.16 4.23 -8.61
C HIS A 11 -6.80 3.27 -7.58
N LEU A 12 -6.06 2.23 -7.16
CA LEU A 12 -6.61 1.08 -6.45
C LEU A 12 -7.25 1.44 -5.11
N TYR A 13 -6.84 2.59 -4.56
CA TYR A 13 -7.36 3.17 -3.33
C TYR A 13 -8.72 3.86 -3.50
N GLU A 14 -9.27 3.93 -4.71
CA GLU A 14 -10.63 4.42 -5.05
C GLU A 14 -11.57 3.28 -5.42
N ASP A 15 -11.04 2.11 -5.77
CA ASP A 15 -11.81 0.91 -6.10
C ASP A 15 -12.27 0.20 -4.83
N GLU A 16 -13.59 0.20 -4.57
CA GLU A 16 -14.15 -0.35 -3.34
C GLU A 16 -13.92 -1.86 -3.22
N GLU A 17 -13.93 -2.62 -4.33
CA GLU A 17 -13.64 -4.05 -4.31
C GLU A 17 -12.20 -4.32 -3.84
N THR A 18 -11.24 -3.56 -4.34
CA THR A 18 -9.82 -3.67 -3.95
C THR A 18 -9.60 -3.21 -2.51
N ILE A 19 -10.30 -2.18 -2.06
CA ILE A 19 -10.27 -1.74 -0.66
C ILE A 19 -10.77 -2.87 0.25
N GLN A 20 -11.88 -3.52 -0.08
CA GLN A 20 -12.43 -4.63 0.71
C GLN A 20 -11.49 -5.85 0.75
N LYS A 21 -10.88 -6.22 -0.39
CA LYS A 21 -9.85 -7.27 -0.43
C LYS A 21 -8.63 -6.92 0.44
N THR A 22 -8.25 -5.65 0.47
CA THR A 22 -7.15 -5.16 1.31
C THR A 22 -7.52 -5.20 2.79
N ILE A 23 -8.74 -4.82 3.15
CA ILE A 23 -9.25 -4.98 4.52
C ILE A 23 -9.18 -6.46 4.92
N HIS A 24 -9.67 -7.37 4.07
CA HIS A 24 -9.63 -8.80 4.36
C HIS A 24 -8.21 -9.34 4.54
N TYR A 25 -7.26 -8.87 3.72
CA TYR A 25 -5.84 -9.17 3.93
C TYR A 25 -5.35 -8.69 5.30
N LEU A 26 -5.71 -7.47 5.71
CA LEU A 26 -5.33 -6.92 7.00
C LEU A 26 -5.97 -7.68 8.16
N GLU A 27 -7.21 -8.15 8.04
CA GLU A 27 -7.85 -8.98 9.08
C GLU A 27 -7.01 -10.22 9.43
N LEU A 28 -6.30 -10.78 8.46
CA LEU A 28 -5.47 -11.99 8.62
C LEU A 28 -4.06 -11.68 9.12
N HIS A 29 -3.52 -10.49 8.83
CA HIS A 29 -2.08 -10.19 9.01
C HIS A 29 -1.78 -9.00 9.91
N ASP A 30 -2.71 -8.05 10.07
CA ASP A 30 -2.60 -6.82 10.86
C ASP A 30 -4.00 -6.39 11.37
N PRO A 31 -4.67 -7.23 12.18
CA PRO A 31 -6.08 -7.06 12.53
C PRO A 31 -6.38 -5.76 13.29
N GLU A 32 -5.41 -5.22 14.04
CA GLU A 32 -5.53 -3.93 14.73
C GLU A 32 -5.73 -2.76 13.74
N ASN A 33 -5.26 -2.93 12.51
CA ASN A 33 -5.33 -1.93 11.45
C ASN A 33 -6.29 -2.32 10.31
N ALA A 34 -7.11 -3.36 10.48
CA ALA A 34 -8.05 -3.85 9.47
C ALA A 34 -9.28 -2.96 9.30
N ASN A 35 -9.05 -1.70 8.93
CA ASN A 35 -10.09 -0.71 8.68
C ASN A 35 -9.88 -0.01 7.33
N ARG A 36 -10.95 0.59 6.81
CA ARG A 36 -10.97 1.23 5.50
C ARG A 36 -9.92 2.32 5.35
N GLU A 37 -9.73 3.15 6.39
CA GLU A 37 -8.79 4.26 6.33
C GLU A 37 -7.35 3.76 6.16
N TYR A 38 -6.97 2.75 6.92
CA TYR A 38 -5.66 2.14 6.82
C TYR A 38 -5.49 1.38 5.50
N ALA A 39 -6.51 0.63 5.04
CA ALA A 39 -6.47 -0.07 3.75
C ALA A 39 -6.24 0.91 2.57
N VAL A 40 -6.93 2.05 2.56
CA VAL A 40 -6.73 3.12 1.58
C VAL A 40 -5.31 3.69 1.65
N GLY A 41 -4.81 3.94 2.87
CA GLY A 41 -3.45 4.42 3.08
C GLY A 41 -2.38 3.42 2.60
N PHE A 42 -2.59 2.14 2.90
CA PHE A 42 -1.74 1.03 2.49
C PHE A 42 -1.68 0.90 0.97
N LEU A 43 -2.82 0.99 0.28
CA LEU A 43 -2.88 0.96 -1.19
C LEU A 43 -2.13 2.13 -1.83
N LYS A 44 -2.25 3.35 -1.26
CA LYS A 44 -1.47 4.51 -1.70
C LYS A 44 0.04 4.32 -1.48
N PHE A 45 0.41 3.70 -0.36
CA PHE A 45 1.80 3.34 -0.09
C PHE A 45 2.31 2.31 -1.11
N MET A 46 1.56 1.25 -1.38
CA MET A 46 1.91 0.21 -2.35
C MET A 46 2.05 0.76 -3.77
N GLN A 47 1.22 1.72 -4.18
CA GLN A 47 1.36 2.39 -5.47
C GLN A 47 2.68 3.18 -5.58
N ARG A 48 3.06 3.89 -4.51
CA ARG A 48 4.37 4.58 -4.45
C ARG A 48 5.52 3.59 -4.42
N PHE A 49 5.37 2.49 -3.69
CA PHE A 49 6.37 1.42 -3.62
C PHE A 49 6.63 0.82 -5.00
N ALA A 50 5.58 0.40 -5.71
CA ALA A 50 5.70 -0.18 -7.05
C ALA A 50 6.42 0.77 -8.03
N HIS A 51 6.20 2.10 -7.90
CA HIS A 51 6.89 3.11 -8.69
C HIS A 51 8.39 3.25 -8.36
N VAL A 52 8.78 3.12 -7.10
CA VAL A 52 10.18 3.23 -6.67
C VAL A 52 10.95 1.94 -6.94
N ALA A 53 10.33 0.79 -6.69
CA ALA A 53 10.89 -0.52 -6.95
C ALA A 53 11.09 -0.77 -8.46
N SER A 54 10.25 -0.21 -9.34
CA SER A 54 10.47 -0.27 -10.79
C SER A 54 11.66 0.55 -11.28
N LYS A 55 12.22 1.44 -10.44
CA LYS A 55 13.31 2.37 -10.79
C LYS A 55 14.62 2.10 -10.07
N SER A 56 14.66 1.26 -9.04
CA SER A 56 15.86 1.00 -8.26
C SER A 56 15.95 -0.47 -7.82
N GLU A 57 17.05 -1.12 -8.17
CA GLU A 57 17.43 -2.39 -7.55
C GLU A 57 17.93 -2.12 -6.11
N GLY A 58 17.36 -2.80 -5.11
CA GLY A 58 17.80 -2.71 -3.71
C GLY A 58 17.00 -1.78 -2.78
N PHE A 59 15.77 -1.41 -3.13
CA PHE A 59 14.92 -0.61 -2.24
C PHE A 59 14.46 -1.39 -0.99
N ASP A 60 14.64 -0.80 0.19
CA ASP A 60 14.24 -1.38 1.48
C ASP A 60 12.73 -1.24 1.73
N PHE A 61 11.98 -2.27 1.33
CA PHE A 61 10.54 -2.36 1.55
C PHE A 61 10.19 -2.43 3.04
N GLU A 62 10.90 -3.26 3.79
CA GLU A 62 10.59 -3.53 5.20
C GLU A 62 10.78 -2.27 6.04
N GLY A 63 11.91 -1.58 5.89
CA GLY A 63 12.14 -0.31 6.58
C GLY A 63 11.16 0.80 6.15
N SER A 64 10.67 0.77 4.91
CA SER A 64 9.64 1.71 4.45
C SER A 64 8.27 1.42 5.06
N LEU A 65 7.91 0.15 5.17
CA LEU A 65 6.65 -0.30 5.79
C LEU A 65 6.65 -0.02 7.30
N GLU A 66 7.75 -0.29 8.00
CA GLU A 66 7.87 -0.02 9.42
C GLU A 66 7.76 1.47 9.74
N LYS A 67 8.36 2.34 8.92
CA LYS A 67 8.18 3.80 9.04
C LYS A 67 6.73 4.22 8.84
N TYR A 68 6.03 3.62 7.87
CA TYR A 68 4.61 3.90 7.64
C TYR A 68 3.75 3.50 8.86
N LYS A 69 3.94 2.28 9.37
CA LYS A 69 3.24 1.77 10.57
C LYS A 69 3.51 2.62 11.80
N THR A 70 4.76 2.97 12.05
CA THR A 70 5.18 3.77 13.23
C THR A 70 4.59 5.17 13.20
N LYS A 71 4.54 5.81 12.02
CA LYS A 71 3.99 7.16 11.89
C LYS A 71 2.51 7.22 12.27
N ARG A 72 1.74 6.16 11.97
CA ARG A 72 0.30 6.05 12.28
C ARG A 72 0.01 5.76 13.76
N LYS A 73 0.94 5.16 14.51
CA LYS A 73 0.75 4.90 15.95
C LYS A 73 0.93 6.16 16.83
N ASN A 74 1.50 7.23 16.27
CA ASN A 74 1.81 8.47 16.98
C ASN A 74 0.81 9.61 16.68
N ASP A 75 -0.20 9.37 15.83
CA ASP A 75 -1.32 10.28 15.55
C ASP A 75 -2.59 9.74 16.26
#